data_AF-A0A4Y7RGL1-F1
#
_entry.id   AF-A0A4Y7RGL1-F1
#
_cell.length_a   1.000
_cell.length_b   1.000
_cell.length_c   1.000
_cell.angle_alpha   90.00
_cell.angle_beta   90.00
_cell.angle_gamma   90.00
#
_symmetry.space_group_name_H-M   'P 1'
#
loop_
_entity.id
_entity.type
_entity.pdbx_description
1 polymer ?
#
loop_
_entity_poly.entity_id
_entity_poly.type
_entity_poly.pdbx_seq_one_letter_code
_entity_poly.pdbx_strand_id
1 'polypeptide(L)'
;MKSILRVTAIVLLLLLATGCGLQNSPLKKQQTGQTNQNEQDIQINTELTRRAKETAGSIKGVKESTAIAINRDVTVAVKVTGFDRWRLKPIKNEVHDKIKELDKAYNVHVTSDKKHCVQLKQIESQLSDPQDTKMTDVLSNVNKIIKEIDS
;
A
#
# COMPACT_ATOMS: atom_id res chain seq x y z
N MET A 1 52.06 -36.52 23.70
CA MET A 1 50.71 -35.99 23.94
C MET A 1 50.66 -34.45 23.85
N LYS A 2 51.26 -33.84 22.81
CA LYS A 2 51.32 -32.37 22.63
C LYS A 2 50.57 -31.90 21.38
N SER A 3 50.33 -32.81 20.44
CA SER A 3 49.64 -32.57 19.16
C SER A 3 48.11 -32.65 19.29
N ILE A 4 47.59 -33.50 20.18
CA ILE A 4 46.14 -33.63 20.45
C ILE A 4 45.61 -32.40 21.20
N LEU A 5 46.40 -31.84 22.12
CA LEU A 5 46.06 -30.61 22.85
C LEU A 5 45.97 -29.37 21.93
N ARG A 6 46.71 -29.36 20.82
CA ARG A 6 46.68 -28.29 19.81
C ARG A 6 45.44 -28.36 18.92
N VAL A 7 44.96 -29.55 18.60
CA VAL A 7 43.76 -29.74 17.76
C VAL A 7 42.50 -29.34 18.53
N THR A 8 42.41 -29.67 19.83
CA THR A 8 41.27 -29.27 20.68
C THR A 8 41.18 -27.76 20.86
N ALA A 9 42.31 -27.05 20.91
CA ALA A 9 42.34 -25.59 21.01
C ALA A 9 41.89 -24.88 19.73
N ILE A 10 42.07 -25.49 18.55
CA ILE A 10 41.67 -24.91 17.25
C ILE A 10 40.17 -25.11 17.00
N VAL A 11 39.59 -26.24 17.43
CA VAL A 11 38.15 -26.51 17.29
C VAL A 11 37.30 -25.61 18.19
N LEU A 12 37.79 -25.23 19.38
CA LEU A 12 37.08 -24.33 20.29
C LEU A 12 37.06 -22.88 19.80
N LEU A 13 38.03 -22.46 18.98
CA LEU A 13 38.11 -21.10 18.44
C LEU A 13 37.14 -20.85 17.27
N LEU A 14 36.69 -21.90 16.59
CA LEU A 14 35.76 -21.81 15.45
C LEU A 14 34.28 -21.68 15.85
N LEU A 15 33.94 -21.87 17.12
CA LEU A 15 32.56 -21.80 17.64
C LEU A 15 32.11 -20.37 18.04
N LEU A 16 33.00 -19.37 17.98
CA LEU A 16 32.69 -17.98 18.33
C LEU A 16 32.33 -17.10 17.12
N ALA A 17 32.24 -17.67 15.92
CA ALA A 17 31.94 -16.95 14.68
C ALA A 17 30.46 -17.00 14.25
N THR A 18 29.52 -17.42 15.11
CA THR A 18 28.10 -17.11 14.90
C THR A 18 27.81 -15.70 15.42
N GLY A 19 28.15 -14.70 14.61
CA GLY A 19 27.66 -13.34 14.80
C GLY A 19 26.15 -13.34 14.64
N CYS A 20 25.41 -13.10 15.73
CA CYS A 20 24.05 -12.62 15.67
C CYS A 20 24.07 -11.29 14.88
N GLY A 21 23.65 -11.35 13.63
CA GLY A 21 23.31 -10.17 12.85
C GLY A 21 22.12 -9.48 13.51
N LEU A 22 22.41 -8.48 14.34
CA LEU A 22 21.45 -7.45 14.71
C LEU A 22 21.23 -6.59 13.45
N GLN A 23 20.28 -6.99 12.61
CA GLN A 23 19.72 -6.09 11.61
C GLN A 23 18.35 -5.66 12.11
N ASN A 24 18.34 -4.45 12.68
CA ASN A 24 17.17 -3.70 13.08
C ASN A 24 16.12 -3.71 11.97
N SER A 25 15.12 -4.58 12.10
CA SER A 25 13.81 -4.36 11.50
C SER A 25 12.94 -3.80 12.61
N PRO A 26 12.43 -2.57 12.53
CA PRO A 26 11.39 -2.15 13.45
C PRO A 26 10.18 -3.05 13.19
N LEU A 27 9.95 -4.01 14.09
CA LEU A 27 8.62 -4.56 14.29
C LEU A 27 7.71 -3.35 14.54
N LYS A 28 6.92 -3.00 13.54
CA LYS A 28 5.86 -2.01 13.66
C LYS A 28 4.95 -2.52 14.77
N LYS A 29 5.07 -1.88 15.94
CA LYS A 29 4.26 -2.12 17.13
C LYS A 29 2.80 -2.24 16.69
N GLN A 30 2.23 -3.41 16.94
CA GLN A 30 0.80 -3.59 17.08
C GLN A 30 0.39 -2.71 18.28
N GLN A 31 -0.05 -1.48 18.00
CA GLN A 31 -0.61 -0.60 19.03
C GLN A 31 -2.00 -1.10 19.37
N THR A 32 -2.06 -2.07 20.29
CA THR A 32 -3.22 -2.21 21.16
C THR A 32 -3.11 -1.10 22.20
N GLY A 33 -3.73 0.05 21.91
CA GLY A 33 -3.84 1.20 22.80
C GLY A 33 -5.31 1.49 23.07
N GLN A 34 -5.74 1.19 24.30
CA GLN A 34 -7.08 1.39 24.81
C GLN A 34 -7.44 2.88 24.97
N THR A 35 -8.73 3.16 24.70
CA THR A 35 -9.58 4.21 25.29
C THR A 35 -9.41 5.65 24.81
N ASN A 36 -10.21 6.04 23.80
CA ASN A 36 -11.14 7.17 23.85
C ASN A 36 -12.24 6.95 22.79
N GLN A 37 -13.49 6.81 23.25
CA GLN A 37 -14.66 6.61 22.40
C GLN A 37 -15.06 7.94 21.74
N ASN A 38 -14.59 8.23 20.52
CA ASN A 38 -15.37 8.85 19.41
C ASN A 38 -14.56 9.13 18.11
N GLU A 39 -13.42 8.49 17.88
CA GLU A 39 -12.82 8.46 16.55
C GLU A 39 -13.20 7.13 15.89
N GLN A 40 -13.90 7.18 14.77
CA GLN A 40 -14.08 5.97 13.94
C GLN A 40 -12.68 5.42 13.66
N ASP A 41 -12.45 4.15 14.00
CA ASP A 41 -11.20 3.46 13.71
C ASP A 41 -10.98 3.46 12.18
N ILE A 42 -10.10 4.35 11.70
CA ILE A 42 -9.84 4.52 10.27
C ILE A 42 -8.94 3.37 9.84
N GLN A 43 -9.49 2.45 9.06
CA GLN A 43 -8.78 1.23 8.66
C GLN A 43 -8.16 1.39 7.28
N ILE A 44 -6.83 1.39 7.21
CA ILE A 44 -6.10 1.36 5.93
C ILE A 44 -5.72 -0.08 5.61
N ASN A 45 -6.13 -0.54 4.44
CA ASN A 45 -5.74 -1.85 3.93
C ASN A 45 -4.58 -1.71 2.95
N THR A 46 -3.34 -1.72 3.46
CA THR A 46 -2.13 -1.55 2.64
C THR A 46 -1.96 -2.67 1.60
N GLU A 47 -2.33 -3.90 1.94
CA GLU A 47 -2.21 -5.03 1.01
C GLU A 47 -3.21 -4.92 -0.15
N LEU A 48 -4.47 -4.61 0.15
CA LEU A 48 -5.48 -4.36 -0.90
C LEU A 48 -5.11 -3.14 -1.74
N THR A 49 -4.57 -2.09 -1.12
CA THR A 49 -4.03 -0.91 -1.83
C THR A 49 -2.98 -1.30 -2.86
N ARG A 50 -1.98 -2.09 -2.44
CA ARG A 50 -0.90 -2.57 -3.32
C ARG A 50 -1.45 -3.44 -4.46
N ARG A 51 -2.28 -4.43 -4.15
CA ARG A 51 -2.89 -5.32 -5.15
C ARG A 51 -3.76 -4.58 -6.14
N ALA A 52 -4.57 -3.61 -5.68
CA ALA A 52 -5.42 -2.80 -6.55
C ALA A 52 -4.59 -1.93 -7.51
N LYS A 53 -3.50 -1.31 -7.01
CA LYS A 53 -2.57 -0.53 -7.84
C LYS A 53 -1.91 -1.39 -8.92
N GLU A 54 -1.39 -2.55 -8.55
CA GLU A 54 -0.76 -3.50 -9.49
C GLU A 54 -1.75 -4.00 -10.53
N THR A 55 -2.96 -4.39 -10.10
CA THR A 55 -4.03 -4.85 -10.98
C THR A 55 -4.43 -3.77 -11.99
N ALA A 56 -4.65 -2.53 -11.54
CA ALA A 56 -4.94 -1.40 -12.41
C ALA A 56 -3.81 -1.12 -13.41
N GLY A 57 -2.56 -1.17 -12.95
CA GLY A 57 -1.38 -0.90 -13.78
C GLY A 57 -1.13 -1.97 -14.85
N SER A 58 -1.66 -3.18 -14.65
CA SER A 58 -1.53 -4.29 -15.61
C SER A 58 -2.49 -4.20 -16.80
N ILE A 59 -3.51 -3.34 -16.74
CA ILE A 59 -4.54 -3.23 -17.77
C ILE A 59 -4.00 -2.49 -18.98
N LYS A 60 -4.24 -3.05 -20.17
CA LYS A 60 -3.78 -2.47 -21.44
C LYS A 60 -4.32 -1.04 -21.61
N GLY A 61 -3.40 -0.11 -21.87
CA GLY A 61 -3.71 1.32 -22.04
C GLY A 61 -3.56 2.14 -20.75
N VAL A 62 -3.36 1.51 -19.59
CA VAL A 62 -2.96 2.19 -18.35
C VAL A 62 -1.45 2.41 -18.37
N LYS A 63 -1.02 3.66 -18.27
CA LYS A 63 0.40 4.05 -18.22
C LYS A 63 0.92 4.09 -16.78
N GLU A 64 0.11 4.61 -15.86
CA GLU A 64 0.42 4.72 -14.44
C GLU A 64 -0.87 4.49 -13.64
N SER A 65 -0.74 3.92 -12.45
CA SER A 65 -1.86 3.70 -11.52
C SER A 65 -1.48 4.13 -10.10
N THR A 66 -2.49 4.51 -9.33
CA THR A 66 -2.39 4.77 -7.89
C THR A 66 -3.69 4.30 -7.26
N ALA A 67 -3.61 3.69 -6.09
CA ALA A 67 -4.78 3.20 -5.36
C ALA A 67 -4.65 3.56 -3.88
N ILE A 68 -5.77 3.69 -3.20
CA ILE A 68 -5.87 3.80 -1.73
C ILE A 68 -7.08 2.97 -1.30
N ALA A 69 -6.88 2.02 -0.38
CA ALA A 69 -7.95 1.26 0.25
C ALA A 69 -8.11 1.71 1.70
N ILE A 70 -9.22 2.36 2.00
CA ILE A 70 -9.55 2.92 3.32
C ILE A 70 -11.00 2.55 3.68
N ASN A 71 -11.19 2.04 4.90
CA ASN A 71 -12.47 1.51 5.37
C ASN A 71 -13.04 0.46 4.41
N ARG A 72 -14.12 0.77 3.69
CA ARG A 72 -14.77 -0.12 2.71
C ARG A 72 -14.65 0.38 1.27
N ASP A 73 -13.81 1.38 1.02
CA ASP A 73 -13.67 1.99 -0.30
C ASP A 73 -12.25 1.78 -0.83
N VAL A 74 -12.17 1.42 -2.11
CA VAL A 74 -10.94 1.32 -2.89
C VAL A 74 -11.01 2.37 -3.99
N THR A 75 -10.23 3.43 -3.83
CA THR A 75 -10.19 4.54 -4.79
C THR A 75 -8.95 4.40 -5.67
N VAL A 76 -9.15 4.33 -6.98
CA VAL A 76 -8.10 4.03 -7.96
C VAL A 76 -8.05 5.12 -9.03
N ALA A 77 -6.88 5.72 -9.20
CA ALA A 77 -6.57 6.61 -10.32
C ALA A 77 -5.77 5.85 -11.39
N VAL A 78 -6.18 6.00 -12.65
CA VAL A 78 -5.46 5.49 -13.81
C VAL A 78 -5.12 6.61 -14.79
N LYS A 79 -3.85 6.69 -15.17
CA LYS A 79 -3.37 7.59 -16.22
C LYS A 79 -3.39 6.86 -17.56
N VAL A 80 -4.22 7.32 -18.48
CA VAL A 80 -4.32 6.80 -19.85
C VAL A 80 -3.80 7.85 -20.82
N THR A 81 -3.00 7.43 -21.81
CA THR A 81 -2.33 8.36 -22.75
C THR A 81 -2.51 7.95 -24.21
N GLY A 82 -2.25 8.88 -25.13
CA GLY A 82 -2.28 8.57 -26.57
C GLY A 82 -3.67 8.17 -27.08
N PHE A 83 -3.71 7.16 -27.94
CA PHE A 83 -4.93 6.61 -28.54
C PHE A 83 -5.79 5.83 -27.55
N ASP A 84 -5.23 5.32 -26.46
CA ASP A 84 -6.02 4.60 -25.45
C ASP A 84 -7.05 5.50 -24.75
N ARG A 85 -6.88 6.84 -24.79
CA ARG A 85 -7.87 7.80 -24.29
C ARG A 85 -9.23 7.68 -24.99
N TRP A 86 -9.28 7.17 -26.21
CA TRP A 86 -10.53 6.93 -26.93
C TRP A 86 -11.31 5.74 -26.34
N ARG A 87 -10.60 4.87 -25.60
CA ARG A 87 -11.13 3.69 -24.89
C ARG A 87 -11.13 3.90 -23.37
N LEU A 88 -11.22 5.16 -22.91
CA LEU A 88 -11.13 5.48 -21.49
C LEU A 88 -12.24 4.81 -20.66
N LYS A 89 -13.49 4.87 -21.12
CA LYS A 89 -14.63 4.23 -20.45
C LYS A 89 -14.44 2.71 -20.30
N PRO A 90 -14.16 1.93 -21.37
CA PRO A 90 -13.93 0.50 -21.21
C PRO A 90 -12.69 0.18 -20.36
N ILE A 91 -11.61 0.98 -20.41
CA ILE A 91 -10.45 0.79 -19.51
C ILE A 91 -10.88 0.99 -18.05
N LYS A 92 -11.62 2.05 -17.73
CA LYS A 92 -12.13 2.29 -16.37
C LYS A 92 -13.00 1.15 -15.86
N ASN A 93 -13.88 0.61 -16.71
CA ASN A 93 -14.74 -0.51 -16.37
C ASN A 93 -13.91 -1.78 -16.11
N GLU A 94 -12.93 -2.09 -16.97
CA GLU A 94 -12.04 -3.24 -16.75
C GLU A 94 -11.25 -3.10 -15.44
N VAL A 95 -10.77 -1.89 -15.13
CA VAL A 95 -10.10 -1.60 -13.84
C VAL A 95 -11.04 -1.85 -12.67
N HIS A 96 -12.26 -1.32 -12.74
CA HIS A 96 -13.27 -1.49 -11.70
C HIS A 96 -13.54 -2.98 -11.45
N ASP A 97 -13.85 -3.73 -12.50
CA ASP A 97 -14.28 -5.12 -12.40
C ASP A 97 -13.17 -6.01 -11.83
N LYS A 98 -11.93 -5.87 -12.35
CA LYS A 98 -10.79 -6.66 -11.85
C LYS A 98 -10.44 -6.35 -10.40
N ILE A 99 -10.63 -5.12 -9.94
CA ILE A 99 -10.38 -4.76 -8.54
C ILE A 99 -11.51 -5.26 -7.63
N LYS A 100 -12.76 -5.19 -8.09
CA LYS A 100 -13.92 -5.74 -7.38
C LYS A 100 -13.84 -7.26 -7.21
N GLU A 101 -13.15 -7.95 -8.11
CA GLU A 101 -12.83 -9.38 -7.99
C GLU A 101 -11.78 -9.70 -6.91
N LEU A 102 -10.90 -8.75 -6.55
CA LEU A 102 -9.92 -8.95 -5.48
C LEU A 102 -10.61 -9.10 -4.12
N ASP A 103 -11.64 -8.30 -3.88
CA ASP A 103 -12.51 -8.38 -2.71
C ASP A 103 -13.89 -7.76 -3.00
N LYS A 104 -14.93 -8.60 -2.96
CA LYS A 104 -16.31 -8.18 -3.25
C LYS A 104 -16.91 -7.29 -2.17
N ALA A 105 -16.34 -7.25 -0.96
CA ALA A 105 -16.86 -6.46 0.15
C ALA A 105 -16.59 -4.95 0.02
N TYR A 106 -15.63 -4.55 -0.83
CA TYR A 106 -15.23 -3.16 -0.99
C TYR A 106 -15.96 -2.46 -2.14
N ASN A 107 -16.29 -1.19 -1.99
CA ASN A 107 -16.73 -0.33 -3.08
C ASN A 107 -15.50 0.13 -3.88
N VAL A 108 -15.62 0.15 -5.20
CA VAL A 108 -14.49 0.49 -6.08
C VAL A 108 -14.82 1.76 -6.84
N HIS A 109 -13.99 2.80 -6.67
CA HIS A 109 -14.15 4.08 -7.35
C HIS A 109 -12.97 4.29 -8.29
N VAL A 110 -13.24 4.39 -9.59
CA VAL A 110 -12.20 4.54 -10.61
C VAL A 110 -12.25 5.92 -11.25
N THR A 111 -11.12 6.60 -11.26
CA THR A 111 -10.94 7.89 -11.92
C THR A 111 -9.77 7.87 -12.89
N SER A 112 -9.87 8.71 -13.91
CA SER A 112 -8.76 9.04 -14.80
C SER A 112 -8.51 10.55 -14.86
N ASP A 113 -9.18 11.31 -13.98
CA ASP A 113 -9.02 12.75 -13.89
C ASP A 113 -7.61 13.09 -13.37
N LYS A 114 -6.97 14.08 -14.01
CA LYS A 114 -5.59 14.48 -13.70
C LYS A 114 -5.45 15.00 -12.27
N LYS A 115 -6.42 15.77 -11.77
CA LYS A 115 -6.45 16.29 -10.39
C LYS A 115 -6.48 15.14 -9.41
N HIS A 116 -7.41 14.19 -9.58
CA HIS A 116 -7.51 13.03 -8.70
C HIS A 116 -6.25 12.16 -8.72
N CYS A 117 -5.63 11.98 -9.89
CA CYS A 117 -4.35 11.27 -10.00
C CYS A 117 -3.25 11.91 -9.12
N VAL A 118 -3.15 13.23 -9.13
CA VAL A 118 -2.15 13.95 -8.33
C VAL A 118 -2.48 13.83 -6.84
N GLN A 119 -3.74 14.05 -6.46
CA GLN A 119 -4.17 14.00 -5.07
C GLN A 119 -3.99 12.60 -4.45
N LEU A 120 -4.38 11.54 -5.16
CA LEU A 120 -4.18 10.17 -4.66
C LEU A 120 -2.70 9.80 -4.54
N LYS A 121 -1.84 10.27 -5.45
CA LYS A 121 -0.39 10.08 -5.31
C LYS A 121 0.18 10.79 -4.09
N GLN A 122 -0.28 12.01 -3.82
CA GLN A 122 0.14 12.75 -2.63
C GLN A 122 -0.29 12.03 -1.35
N ILE A 123 -1.52 11.50 -1.32
CA ILE A 123 -2.02 10.69 -0.21
C ILE A 123 -1.19 9.40 -0.06
N GLU A 124 -0.90 8.70 -1.15
CA GLU A 124 -0.04 7.49 -1.12
C GLU A 124 1.35 7.79 -0.53
N SER A 125 1.96 8.93 -0.89
CA SER A 125 3.23 9.37 -0.32
C SER A 125 3.12 9.69 1.17
N GLN A 126 2.06 10.38 1.61
CA GLN A 126 1.80 10.67 3.03
C GLN A 126 1.63 9.38 3.86
N LEU A 127 1.00 8.35 3.28
CA LEU A 127 0.84 7.06 3.94
C LEU A 127 2.14 6.23 3.97
N SER A 128 3.06 6.49 3.05
CA SER A 128 4.35 5.80 2.97
C SER A 128 5.38 6.39 3.94
N ASP A 129 5.30 7.71 4.20
CA ASP A 129 6.12 8.42 5.19
C ASP A 129 5.21 9.22 6.14
N PRO A 130 4.67 8.58 7.19
CA PRO A 130 3.55 9.11 7.97
C PRO A 130 3.93 10.19 8.99
N GLN A 131 5.15 10.75 8.94
CA GLN A 131 5.56 11.80 9.86
C GLN A 131 4.55 12.96 9.79
N ASP A 132 3.92 13.25 10.92
CA ASP A 132 2.87 14.28 11.10
C ASP A 132 1.57 14.11 10.28
N THR A 133 1.32 12.93 9.70
CA THR A 133 0.09 12.70 8.91
C THR A 133 -1.12 12.41 9.80
N LYS A 134 -2.10 13.31 9.79
CA LYS A 134 -3.40 13.10 10.47
C LYS A 134 -4.30 12.22 9.62
N MET A 135 -4.71 11.08 10.18
CA MET A 135 -5.47 10.09 9.40
C MET A 135 -6.90 10.51 9.08
N THR A 136 -7.47 11.39 9.89
CA THR A 136 -8.75 12.06 9.64
C THR A 136 -8.69 12.97 8.41
N ASP A 137 -7.57 13.67 8.19
CA ASP A 137 -7.36 14.51 7.01
C ASP A 137 -7.22 13.65 5.75
N VAL A 138 -6.49 12.52 5.83
CA VAL A 138 -6.40 11.54 4.75
C VAL A 138 -7.79 11.02 4.36
N LEU A 139 -8.58 10.56 5.33
CA LEU A 139 -9.94 10.08 5.09
C LEU A 139 -10.83 11.16 4.47
N SER A 140 -10.78 12.38 5.00
CA SER A 140 -11.53 13.53 4.46
C SER A 140 -11.17 13.81 3.00
N ASN A 141 -9.89 13.77 2.66
CA ASN A 141 -9.41 14.00 1.31
C ASN A 141 -9.84 12.88 0.35
N VAL A 142 -9.74 11.61 0.78
CA VAL A 142 -10.23 10.48 -0.03
C VAL A 142 -11.74 10.57 -0.26
N ASN A 143 -12.53 10.88 0.78
CA ASN A 143 -13.99 10.99 0.66
C ASN A 143 -14.42 12.14 -0.27
N LYS A 144 -13.69 13.27 -0.28
CA LYS A 144 -13.92 14.35 -1.25
C LYS A 144 -13.68 13.87 -2.68
N ILE A 145 -12.59 13.14 -2.91
CA ILE A 145 -12.28 12.56 -4.24
C ILE A 145 -13.38 11.58 -4.66
N ILE A 146 -13.80 10.67 -3.77
CA ILE A 146 -14.91 9.73 -4.05
C ILE A 146 -16.18 10.48 -4.46
N LYS A 147 -16.57 11.50 -3.69
CA LYS A 147 -17.74 12.32 -4.01
C LYS A 147 -17.63 12.98 -5.39
N GLU A 148 -16.47 13.50 -5.76
CA GLU A 148 -16.23 14.10 -7.08
C GLU A 148 -16.23 13.07 -8.22
N ILE A 149 -15.91 11.81 -7.95
CA ILE A 149 -15.96 10.71 -8.94
C ILE A 149 -17.40 10.25 -9.19
N ASP A 150 -18.20 10.18 -8.13
CA ASP A 150 -19.56 9.63 -8.17
C ASP A 150 -20.64 10.68 -8.48
N SER A 151 -20.27 11.97 -8.54
CA SER A 151 -21.13 13.08 -8.96
C SER A 151 -21.28 13.14 -10.48
#